data_AF-A0A2P5TLR7-F1
#
_entry.id   AF-A0A2P5TLR7-F1
#
_cell.length_a   1.000
_cell.length_b   1.000
_cell.length_c   1.000
_cell.angle_alpha   90.00
_cell.angle_beta   90.00
_cell.angle_gamma   90.00
#
_symmetry.space_group_name_H-M   'P 1'
#
loop_
_entity.id
_entity.type
_entity.pdbx_description
1 polymer ?
#
loop_
_entity_poly.entity_id
_entity_poly.type
_entity_poly.pdbx_seq_one_letter_code
_entity_poly.pdbx_strand_id
1 'polypeptide(L)'
;MNRALYCGVLALMLTGCSLPFSLPYQQQADPIWSPASDNQELNDWLQLSADMMHSSEAERQQQVQKWQQMSANSESANKELKLALWLSHPRASISQRQQAQQLFKQHLPAVNTRVQQFFGAYQGYNQELLNQQRQLAERQQQVDTLTRKLKELASIDEQINERKFRE
;
A
#
# COMPACT_ATOMS: atom_id res chain seq x y z
N MET A 1 -63.32 19.06 34.27
CA MET A 1 -62.16 19.94 34.57
C MET A 1 -60.99 19.50 33.70
N ASN A 2 -60.47 20.44 32.89
CA ASN A 2 -59.15 20.58 32.21
C ASN A 2 -58.47 19.33 31.62
N ARG A 3 -58.35 19.17 30.28
CA ARG A 3 -57.51 19.88 29.26
C ARG A 3 -55.98 19.74 29.48
N ALA A 4 -55.34 18.94 28.61
CA ALA A 4 -54.07 19.23 27.88
C ALA A 4 -53.63 17.94 27.12
N LEU A 5 -53.82 17.85 25.80
CA LEU A 5 -52.83 18.15 24.75
C LEU A 5 -51.76 17.04 24.64
N TYR A 6 -51.93 16.05 23.74
CA TYR A 6 -51.47 16.09 22.33
C TYR A 6 -50.16 16.84 22.14
N CYS A 7 -49.05 16.11 21.99
CA CYS A 7 -47.92 16.38 21.08
C CYS A 7 -46.74 15.48 21.48
N GLY A 8 -46.35 14.56 20.60
CA GLY A 8 -45.20 13.69 20.82
C GLY A 8 -45.13 12.47 19.90
N VAL A 9 -46.18 12.20 19.11
CA VAL A 9 -46.09 11.32 17.95
C VAL A 9 -45.53 12.15 16.81
N LEU A 10 -44.25 11.92 16.46
CA LEU A 10 -43.43 12.51 15.39
C LEU A 10 -42.21 13.30 15.89
N ALA A 11 -41.28 12.63 16.56
CA ALA A 11 -39.87 13.00 16.49
C ALA A 11 -39.01 11.75 16.71
N LEU A 12 -38.13 11.50 15.73
CA LEU A 12 -36.96 10.62 15.80
C LEU A 12 -37.19 9.13 15.47
N MET A 13 -37.85 8.90 14.34
CA MET A 13 -37.37 7.93 13.34
C MET A 13 -35.99 8.41 12.82
N LEU A 14 -34.92 8.20 13.58
CA LEU A 14 -33.53 8.48 13.15
C LEU A 14 -32.48 7.71 13.99
N THR A 15 -32.78 6.47 14.38
CA THR A 15 -31.75 5.53 14.85
C THR A 15 -31.38 4.61 13.69
N GLY A 16 -30.39 5.08 12.93
CA GLY A 16 -29.81 4.35 11.81
C GLY A 16 -29.21 3.01 12.24
N CYS A 17 -29.14 2.11 11.25
CA CYS A 17 -28.57 0.79 11.30
C CYS A 17 -27.18 0.76 11.98
N SER A 18 -27.10 0.28 13.21
CA SER A 18 -25.86 -0.31 13.75
C SER A 18 -25.94 -1.83 13.56
N LEU A 19 -25.24 -2.30 12.53
CA LEU A 19 -24.91 -3.72 12.40
C LEU A 19 -24.16 -4.17 13.68
N PRO A 20 -24.55 -5.28 14.33
CA PRO A 20 -23.70 -5.90 15.34
C PRO A 20 -22.65 -6.72 14.59
N PHE A 21 -21.58 -6.05 14.14
CA PHE A 21 -20.40 -6.74 13.62
C PHE A 21 -19.54 -7.16 14.82
N SER A 22 -19.93 -8.25 15.49
CA SER A 22 -19.08 -8.90 16.49
C SER A 22 -18.00 -9.70 15.76
N LEU A 23 -16.92 -9.02 15.37
CA LEU A 23 -15.64 -9.70 15.14
C LEU A 23 -15.18 -10.25 16.50
N PRO A 24 -14.84 -11.53 16.64
CA PRO A 24 -14.12 -11.99 17.81
C PRO A 24 -12.75 -11.32 17.76
N TYR A 25 -12.57 -10.25 18.55
CA TYR A 25 -11.24 -9.76 18.90
C TYR A 25 -10.57 -10.89 19.67
N GLN A 26 -9.79 -11.70 18.98
CA GLN A 26 -8.88 -12.64 19.60
C GLN A 26 -7.90 -11.78 20.39
N GLN A 27 -8.11 -11.68 21.70
CA GLN A 27 -7.17 -11.05 22.63
C GLN A 27 -5.83 -11.76 22.43
N GLN A 28 -4.96 -11.16 21.62
CA GLN A 28 -3.54 -11.52 21.63
C GLN A 28 -3.07 -11.25 23.05
N ALA A 29 -2.58 -12.30 23.72
CA ALA A 29 -1.98 -12.17 25.03
C ALA A 29 -0.89 -11.09 24.93
N ASP A 30 -0.97 -10.07 25.80
CA ASP A 30 0.08 -9.07 25.91
C ASP A 30 1.39 -9.82 26.22
N PRO A 31 2.40 -9.77 25.34
CA PRO A 31 3.67 -10.44 25.60
C PRO A 31 4.27 -9.80 26.86
N ILE A 32 4.85 -10.56 27.78
CA ILE A 32 5.41 -10.00 29.03
C ILE A 32 6.64 -9.14 28.67
N TRP A 33 6.57 -7.82 28.92
CA TRP A 33 7.56 -6.82 28.47
C TRP A 33 8.74 -6.67 29.44
N SER A 34 9.96 -6.62 28.91
CA SER A 34 11.11 -5.96 29.55
C SER A 34 11.29 -4.56 28.93
N PRO A 35 11.33 -3.45 29.70
CA PRO A 35 10.88 -2.16 29.15
C PRO A 35 11.99 -1.23 28.61
N ALA A 36 13.27 -1.52 28.77
CA ALA A 36 14.31 -0.49 28.64
C ALA A 36 15.29 -0.67 27.46
N SER A 37 15.72 -1.88 27.12
CA SER A 37 16.74 -2.10 26.07
C SER A 37 16.16 -2.23 24.65
N ASP A 38 14.89 -2.62 24.51
CA ASP A 38 14.26 -2.96 23.23
C ASP A 38 13.74 -1.76 22.42
N ASN A 39 13.68 -0.57 23.02
CA ASN A 39 13.19 0.62 22.33
C ASN A 39 14.21 1.19 21.35
N GLN A 40 15.51 0.99 21.61
CA GLN A 40 16.56 1.62 20.82
C GLN A 40 16.58 1.07 19.40
N GLU A 41 16.48 -0.25 19.22
CA GLU A 41 16.44 -0.86 17.89
C GLU A 41 15.24 -0.38 17.07
N LEU A 42 14.05 -0.30 17.68
CA LEU A 42 12.86 0.22 17.01
C LEU A 42 13.04 1.69 16.63
N ASN A 43 13.61 2.51 17.52
CA ASN A 43 13.88 3.92 17.24
C ASN A 43 14.89 4.10 16.09
N ASP A 44 15.91 3.25 16.02
CA ASP A 44 16.88 3.26 14.91
C ASP A 44 16.19 2.91 13.58
N TRP A 45 15.27 1.94 13.58
CA TRP A 45 14.46 1.61 12.40
C TRP A 45 13.51 2.73 12.00
N LEU A 46 12.86 3.37 12.97
CA LEU A 46 11.98 4.52 12.72
C LEU A 46 12.77 5.68 12.11
N GLN A 47 13.94 6.01 12.67
CA GLN A 47 14.81 7.06 12.15
C GLN A 47 15.27 6.74 10.73
N LEU A 48 15.76 5.52 10.48
CA LEU A 48 16.15 5.10 9.14
C LEU A 48 14.99 5.19 8.15
N SER A 49 13.78 4.88 8.60
CA SER A 49 12.59 4.96 7.76
C SER A 49 12.20 6.40 7.43
N ALA A 50 12.36 7.33 8.37
CA ALA A 50 12.17 8.74 8.12
C ALA A 50 13.20 9.25 7.09
N ASP A 51 14.47 8.90 7.25
CA ASP A 51 15.53 9.25 6.31
C ASP A 51 15.25 8.69 4.91
N MET A 52 14.78 7.44 4.83
CA MET A 52 14.38 6.80 3.58
C MET A 52 13.22 7.56 2.91
N MET A 53 12.17 7.91 3.66
CA MET A 53 11.01 8.63 3.13
C MET A 53 11.33 10.05 2.64
N HIS A 54 12.32 10.71 3.25
CA HIS A 54 12.75 12.06 2.87
C HIS A 54 13.84 12.08 1.80
N SER A 55 14.38 10.92 1.41
CA SER A 55 15.46 10.82 0.44
C SER A 55 15.04 11.22 -0.97
N SER A 56 15.97 11.86 -1.69
CA SER A 56 15.88 12.06 -3.12
C SER A 56 16.10 10.74 -3.88
N GLU A 57 15.73 10.71 -5.16
CA GLU A 57 15.96 9.52 -6.00
C GLU A 57 17.45 9.17 -6.12
N ALA A 58 18.35 10.16 -6.17
CA ALA A 58 19.78 9.94 -6.23
C ALA A 58 20.32 9.30 -4.94
N GLU A 59 19.93 9.84 -3.78
CA GLU A 59 20.33 9.29 -2.46
C GLU A 59 19.78 7.88 -2.27
N ARG A 60 18.52 7.65 -2.65
CA ARG A 60 17.91 6.33 -2.62
C ARG A 60 18.70 5.31 -3.43
N GLN A 61 19.05 5.65 -4.68
CA GLN A 61 19.82 4.74 -5.54
C GLN A 61 21.20 4.43 -4.96
N GLN A 62 21.88 5.43 -4.40
CA GLN A 62 23.16 5.22 -3.71
C GLN A 62 23.01 4.28 -2.50
N GLN A 63 21.97 4.47 -1.69
CA GLN A 63 21.71 3.62 -0.52
C GLN A 63 21.34 2.19 -0.93
N VAL A 64 20.49 2.02 -1.97
CA VAL A 64 20.16 0.69 -2.50
C VAL A 64 21.42 -0.03 -2.96
N GLN A 65 22.29 0.61 -3.73
CA GLN A 65 23.55 0.00 -4.19
C GLN A 65 24.46 -0.36 -3.02
N LYS A 66 24.60 0.54 -2.04
CA LYS A 66 25.37 0.29 -0.82
C LYS A 66 24.86 -0.95 -0.07
N TRP A 67 23.55 -1.03 0.17
CA TRP A 67 22.96 -2.14 0.90
C TRP A 67 23.01 -3.45 0.11
N GLN A 68 22.84 -3.41 -1.22
CA GLN A 68 23.03 -4.58 -2.09
C GLN A 68 24.45 -5.15 -2.01
N GLN A 69 25.46 -4.29 -2.05
CA GLN A 69 26.86 -4.72 -1.89
C GLN A 69 27.11 -5.28 -0.48
N MET A 70 26.56 -4.64 0.54
CA MET A 70 26.73 -5.08 1.93
C MET A 70 26.00 -6.39 2.25
N SER A 71 24.84 -6.64 1.64
CA SER A 71 24.10 -7.90 1.80
C SER A 71 24.75 -9.04 1.02
N ALA A 72 25.30 -8.77 -0.17
CA ALA A 72 26.02 -9.79 -0.95
C ALA A 72 27.26 -10.35 -0.22
N ASN A 73 27.91 -9.50 0.59
CA ASN A 73 29.14 -9.86 1.29
C ASN A 73 28.91 -10.38 2.73
N SER A 74 27.65 -10.55 3.16
CA SER A 74 27.34 -10.90 4.55
C SER A 74 25.90 -11.40 4.69
N GLU A 75 25.74 -12.62 5.22
CA GLU A 75 24.44 -13.22 5.58
C GLU A 75 23.85 -12.61 6.86
N SER A 76 23.65 -11.29 6.87
CA SER A 76 23.05 -10.59 7.99
C SER A 76 21.62 -10.16 7.62
N ALA A 77 20.64 -10.81 8.27
CA ALA A 77 19.23 -10.48 8.15
C ALA A 77 18.94 -8.98 8.36
N ASN A 78 19.69 -8.31 9.23
CA ASN A 78 19.55 -6.86 9.45
C ASN A 78 19.90 -6.04 8.19
N LYS A 79 20.98 -6.41 7.48
CA LYS A 79 21.38 -5.72 6.23
C LYS A 79 20.37 -5.94 5.12
N GLU A 80 19.84 -7.17 5.01
CA GLU A 80 18.80 -7.51 4.04
C GLU A 80 17.47 -6.79 4.35
N LEU A 81 17.12 -6.59 5.62
CA LEU A 81 15.98 -5.78 6.02
C LEU A 81 16.19 -4.28 5.73
N LYS A 82 17.41 -3.76 5.89
CA LYS A 82 17.73 -2.38 5.45
C LYS A 82 17.59 -2.24 3.94
N LEU A 83 18.09 -3.21 3.18
CA LEU A 83 17.89 -3.25 1.74
C LEU A 83 16.39 -3.30 1.39
N ALA A 84 15.62 -4.16 2.04
CA ALA A 84 14.18 -4.28 1.85
C ALA A 84 13.46 -2.95 2.09
N LEU A 85 13.81 -2.23 3.16
CA LEU A 85 13.25 -0.92 3.47
C LEU A 85 13.50 0.08 2.34
N TRP A 86 14.74 0.21 1.85
CA TRP A 86 15.10 1.10 0.76
C TRP A 86 14.46 0.71 -0.59
N LEU A 87 14.26 -0.58 -0.82
CA LEU A 87 13.56 -1.10 -2.00
C LEU A 87 12.04 -0.92 -1.93
N SER A 88 11.48 -0.74 -0.72
CA SER A 88 10.05 -0.47 -0.50
C SER A 88 9.66 1.01 -0.63
N HIS A 89 10.61 1.88 -0.96
CA HIS A 89 10.41 3.32 -1.11
C HIS A 89 9.23 3.67 -2.05
N PRO A 90 8.42 4.72 -1.77
CA PRO A 90 7.25 5.07 -2.58
C PRO A 90 7.56 5.30 -4.07
N ARG A 91 8.77 5.80 -4.39
CA ARG A 91 9.25 6.03 -5.76
C ARG A 91 9.98 4.84 -6.40
N ALA A 92 10.12 3.73 -5.70
CA ALA A 92 10.78 2.54 -6.23
C ALA A 92 10.01 1.92 -7.40
N SER A 93 10.70 1.15 -8.25
CA SER A 93 10.05 0.42 -9.34
C SER A 93 9.22 -0.76 -8.81
N ILE A 94 8.36 -1.34 -9.66
CA ILE A 94 7.60 -2.57 -9.34
C ILE A 94 8.56 -3.69 -8.91
N SER A 95 9.63 -3.90 -9.67
CA SER A 95 10.58 -4.98 -9.40
C SER A 95 11.29 -4.81 -8.06
N GLN A 96 11.69 -3.56 -7.73
CA GLN A 96 12.28 -3.24 -6.44
C GLN A 96 11.29 -3.51 -5.30
N ARG A 97 10.03 -3.08 -5.45
CA ARG A 97 8.98 -3.33 -4.46
C ARG A 97 8.68 -4.81 -4.26
N GLN A 98 8.68 -5.61 -5.34
CA GLN A 98 8.54 -7.06 -5.27
C GLN A 98 9.73 -7.72 -4.55
N GLN A 99 10.95 -7.26 -4.83
CA GLN A 99 12.15 -7.72 -4.14
C GLN A 99 12.09 -7.38 -2.64
N ALA A 100 11.64 -6.18 -2.28
CA ALA A 100 11.42 -5.82 -0.88
C ALA A 100 10.45 -6.77 -0.17
N GLN A 101 9.34 -7.15 -0.82
CA GLN A 101 8.39 -8.11 -0.24
C GLN A 101 9.04 -9.47 0.04
N GLN A 102 9.90 -9.95 -0.86
CA GLN A 102 10.60 -11.22 -0.68
C GLN A 102 11.56 -11.14 0.51
N LEU A 103 12.36 -10.08 0.59
CA LEU A 103 13.32 -9.88 1.68
C LEU A 103 12.62 -9.72 3.03
N PHE A 104 11.53 -8.96 3.11
CA PHE A 104 10.75 -8.88 4.34
C PHE A 104 10.20 -10.26 4.75
N LYS A 105 9.60 -11.02 3.83
CA LYS A 105 9.08 -12.36 4.16
C LYS A 105 10.16 -13.32 4.67
N GLN A 106 11.37 -13.23 4.12
CA GLN A 106 12.48 -14.10 4.49
C GLN A 106 13.09 -13.74 5.85
N HIS A 107 13.25 -12.46 6.16
CA HIS A 107 14.06 -12.00 7.29
C HIS A 107 13.26 -11.48 8.48
N LEU A 108 11.96 -11.20 8.33
CA LEU A 108 11.12 -10.78 9.46
C LEU A 108 11.00 -11.80 10.60
N PRO A 109 10.95 -13.12 10.36
CA PRO A 109 10.90 -14.07 11.47
C PRO A 109 12.11 -14.00 12.42
N ALA A 110 13.22 -13.42 11.96
CA ALA A 110 14.47 -13.34 12.71
C ALA A 110 14.61 -12.08 13.59
N VAL A 111 13.65 -11.14 13.55
CA VAL A 111 13.70 -9.89 14.34
C VAL A 111 12.73 -9.89 15.52
N ASN A 112 12.93 -8.97 16.46
CA ASN A 112 12.05 -8.70 17.58
C ASN A 112 10.59 -8.41 17.12
N THR A 113 9.59 -8.88 17.88
CA THR A 113 8.15 -8.70 17.60
C THR A 113 7.73 -7.26 17.28
N ARG A 114 8.27 -6.24 17.95
CA ARG A 114 7.96 -4.83 17.65
C ARG A 114 8.51 -4.39 16.30
N VAL A 115 9.72 -4.83 15.98
CA VAL A 115 10.33 -4.59 14.66
C VAL A 115 9.54 -5.34 13.57
N GLN A 116 9.02 -6.54 13.89
CA GLN A 116 8.09 -7.25 13.00
C GLN A 116 6.81 -6.46 12.75
N GLN A 117 6.19 -5.89 13.79
CA GLN A 117 5.00 -5.05 13.66
C GLN A 117 5.28 -3.80 12.79
N PHE A 118 6.41 -3.13 13.04
CA PHE A 118 6.86 -2.00 12.25
C PHE A 118 6.99 -2.34 10.77
N PHE A 119 7.71 -3.42 10.43
CA PHE A 119 7.85 -3.83 9.04
C PHE A 119 6.58 -4.44 8.44
N GLY A 120 5.67 -4.98 9.27
CA GLY A 120 4.35 -5.41 8.84
C GLY A 120 3.55 -4.25 8.21
N ALA A 121 3.66 -3.04 8.77
CA ALA A 121 3.06 -1.85 8.17
C ALA A 121 3.68 -1.53 6.80
N TYR A 122 5.01 -1.64 6.66
CA TYR A 122 5.70 -1.45 5.38
C TYR A 122 5.35 -2.51 4.34
N GLN A 123 5.23 -3.78 4.75
CA GLN A 123 4.77 -4.85 3.85
C GLN A 123 3.35 -4.59 3.36
N GLY A 124 2.44 -4.20 4.26
CA GLY A 124 1.06 -3.85 3.89
C GLY A 124 1.01 -2.68 2.92
N TYR A 125 1.71 -1.60 3.23
CA TYR A 125 1.80 -0.42 2.36
C TYR A 125 2.39 -0.74 0.98
N ASN A 126 3.49 -1.49 0.96
CA ASN A 126 4.14 -1.89 -0.28
C ASN A 126 3.24 -2.81 -1.13
N GLN A 127 2.44 -3.68 -0.50
CA GLN A 127 1.46 -4.53 -1.18
C GLN A 127 0.33 -3.70 -1.80
N GLU A 128 -0.16 -2.67 -1.09
CA GLU A 128 -1.14 -1.73 -1.62
C GLU A 128 -0.61 -0.99 -2.85
N LEU A 129 0.62 -0.48 -2.81
CA LEU A 129 1.23 0.19 -3.98
C LEU A 129 1.36 -0.75 -5.19
N LEU A 130 1.74 -2.01 -4.96
CA LEU A 130 1.80 -3.01 -6.03
C LEU A 130 0.41 -3.30 -6.63
N ASN A 131 -0.62 -3.37 -5.80
CA ASN A 131 -2.00 -3.58 -6.25
C ASN A 131 -2.52 -2.37 -7.04
N GLN A 132 -2.29 -1.15 -6.56
CA GLN A 132 -2.66 0.08 -7.25
C GLN A 132 -1.99 0.17 -8.62
N GLN A 133 -0.71 -0.17 -8.70
CA GLN A 133 0.02 -0.14 -9.96
C GLN A 133 -0.50 -1.18 -10.97
N ARG A 134 -0.94 -2.36 -10.50
CA ARG A 134 -1.62 -3.36 -11.35
C ARG A 134 -2.94 -2.80 -11.91
N GLN A 135 -3.77 -2.21 -11.05
CA GLN A 135 -5.04 -1.61 -11.47
C GLN A 135 -4.83 -0.47 -12.48
N LEU A 136 -3.81 0.37 -12.28
CA LEU A 136 -3.46 1.42 -13.25
C LEU A 136 -3.06 0.84 -14.60
N ALA A 137 -2.28 -0.23 -14.63
CA ALA A 137 -1.88 -0.89 -15.88
C ALA A 137 -3.10 -1.48 -16.63
N GLU A 138 -4.01 -2.14 -15.91
CA GLU A 138 -5.26 -2.67 -16.48
C GLU A 138 -6.13 -1.55 -17.07
N ARG A 139 -6.26 -0.42 -16.36
CA ARG A 139 -7.02 0.74 -16.82
C ARG A 139 -6.38 1.38 -18.05
N GLN A 140 -5.06 1.49 -18.10
CA GLN A 140 -4.37 2.00 -19.28
C GLN A 140 -4.62 1.12 -20.51
N GLN A 141 -4.57 -0.21 -20.35
CA GLN A 141 -4.88 -1.13 -21.44
C GLN A 141 -6.32 -0.98 -21.96
N GLN A 142 -7.28 -0.72 -21.06
CA GLN A 142 -8.66 -0.43 -21.46
C GLN A 142 -8.75 0.86 -22.27
N VAL A 143 -8.08 1.93 -21.84
CA VAL A 143 -8.02 3.21 -22.56
C VAL A 143 -7.42 3.02 -23.96
N ASP A 144 -6.32 2.28 -24.08
CA ASP A 144 -5.67 2.03 -25.37
C ASP A 144 -6.59 1.25 -26.31
N THR A 145 -7.31 0.27 -25.76
CA THR A 145 -8.28 -0.54 -26.51
C THR A 145 -9.46 0.30 -27.01
N LEU A 146 -10.03 1.15 -26.16
CA LEU A 146 -11.13 2.05 -26.53
C LEU A 146 -10.68 3.08 -27.56
N THR A 147 -9.48 3.64 -27.39
CA THR A 147 -8.87 4.58 -28.33
C THR A 147 -8.72 3.96 -29.72
N ARG A 148 -8.30 2.69 -29.80
CA ARG A 148 -8.22 1.97 -31.07
C ARG A 148 -9.59 1.79 -31.72
N LYS A 149 -10.60 1.38 -30.96
CA LYS A 149 -11.98 1.22 -31.45
C LYS A 149 -12.58 2.54 -31.95
N LEU A 150 -12.30 3.66 -31.27
CA LEU A 150 -12.74 4.98 -31.73
C LEU A 150 -12.09 5.37 -33.06
N LYS A 151 -10.79 5.10 -33.23
CA LYS A 151 -10.10 5.33 -34.52
C LYS A 151 -10.68 4.47 -35.65
N GLU A 152 -11.00 3.20 -35.36
CA GLU A 152 -11.66 2.32 -36.32
C GLU A 152 -13.05 2.84 -36.71
N LEU A 153 -13.86 3.27 -35.74
CA LEU A 153 -15.19 3.85 -36.01
C LEU A 153 -15.10 5.14 -36.83
N ALA A 154 -14.16 6.03 -36.51
CA ALA A 154 -13.93 7.25 -37.28
C ALA A 154 -13.54 6.94 -38.73
N SER A 155 -12.69 5.94 -38.96
CA SER A 155 -12.33 5.49 -40.31
C SER A 155 -13.52 4.88 -41.07
N ILE A 156 -14.39 4.14 -40.38
CA ILE A 156 -15.61 3.61 -40.99
C ILE A 156 -16.54 4.76 -41.41
N ASP A 157 -16.71 5.77 -40.55
CA ASP A 157 -17.56 6.93 -40.86
C ASP A 157 -17.03 7.72 -42.07
N GLU A 158 -15.72 7.94 -42.14
CA GLU A 158 -15.06 8.54 -43.31
C GLU A 158 -15.31 7.74 -44.59
N GLN A 159 -15.14 6.41 -44.56
CA GLN A 159 -15.42 5.55 -45.70
C GLN A 159 -16.90 5.54 -46.13
N ILE A 160 -17.82 5.72 -45.20
CA ILE A 160 -19.26 5.83 -45.51
C ILE A 160 -19.53 7.17 -46.19
N ASN A 161 -18.96 8.26 -45.66
CA ASN A 161 -19.14 9.59 -46.21
C ASN A 161 -18.54 9.69 -47.63
N GLU A 162 -17.35 9.14 -47.84
CA GLU A 162 -16.74 9.05 -49.17
C GLU A 162 -17.59 8.28 -50.18
N ARG A 163 -18.27 7.21 -49.75
CA ARG A 163 -19.17 6.45 -50.62
C ARG A 163 -20.39 7.28 -51.02
N LYS A 164 -21.00 8.00 -50.08
CA LYS A 164 -22.16 8.87 -50.36
C LYS A 164 -21.84 10.03 -51.31
N PHE A 165 -20.62 10.55 -51.29
CA PHE A 165 -20.21 11.65 -52.16
C PHE A 165 -19.83 11.21 -53.59
N ARG A 166 -19.64 9.91 -53.83
CA ARG A 166 -19.32 9.35 -55.16
C ARG A 166 -20.55 8.84 -55.92
N GLU A 167 -21.71 8.76 -55.26
CA GLU A 167 -23.03 8.50 -55.85
C GLU A 167 -23.73 9.83 -56.21
#